data_AF-A0A943J947-F1
#
_entry.id   AF-A0A943J947-F1
#
_cell.length_a   1.000
_cell.length_b   1.000
_cell.length_c   1.000
_cell.angle_alpha   90.00
_cell.angle_beta   90.00
_cell.angle_gamma   90.00
#
_symmetry.space_group_name_H-M   'P 1'
#
loop_
_entity.id
_entity.type
_entity.pdbx_description
1 polymer ?
#
loop_
_entity_poly.entity_id
_entity_poly.type
_entity_poly.pdbx_seq_one_letter_code
_entity_poly.pdbx_strand_id
1 'polypeptide(L)'
;MRKINEIFYSLQGEGYHTGTPAIFVRFSGCNLKCDFCDTQHEEGKMMTDDEIIAEVKKYPAVTVVLTGGEPSLWIDDELIDRLHQAGKYVTIETNGTRPLPAAIDWVTCSPKQGAKLAIDRMDEVKVVYEGQDISIFELLPAEHFFLQPCSCNNTASTVDCVMRHPKWRLSLQTHKLIDIR
;
A
#
# COMPACT_ATOMS: atom_id res chain seq x y z
N MET A 1 -18.01 10.93 -4.42
CA MET A 1 -17.15 10.86 -5.62
C MET A 1 -15.69 10.89 -5.18
N ARG A 2 -14.83 10.11 -5.84
CA ARG A 2 -13.42 9.93 -5.47
C ARG A 2 -12.54 10.17 -6.69
N LYS A 3 -11.37 10.78 -6.51
CA LYS A 3 -10.44 11.02 -7.62
C LYS A 3 -9.55 9.79 -7.80
N ILE A 4 -9.81 9.06 -8.88
CA ILE A 4 -9.13 7.81 -9.20
C ILE A 4 -8.11 8.08 -10.31
N ASN A 5 -6.84 7.78 -10.03
CA ASN A 5 -5.77 7.81 -11.02
C ASN A 5 -5.95 6.65 -12.00
N GLU A 6 -6.08 5.43 -11.48
CA GLU A 6 -6.32 4.23 -12.29
C GLU A 6 -6.96 3.09 -11.47
N ILE A 7 -7.59 2.16 -12.18
CA ILE A 7 -8.01 0.85 -11.64
C ILE A 7 -7.52 -0.22 -12.62
N PHE A 8 -6.78 -1.21 -12.12
CA PHE A 8 -6.22 -2.27 -12.94
C PHE A 8 -6.14 -3.59 -12.19
N TYR A 9 -5.98 -4.69 -12.92
CA TYR A 9 -5.89 -6.04 -12.38
C TYR A 9 -4.50 -6.62 -12.63
N SER A 10 -3.83 -7.07 -11.58
CA SER A 10 -2.47 -7.61 -11.64
C SER A 10 -2.17 -8.52 -10.43
N LEU A 11 -0.89 -8.76 -10.12
CA LEU A 11 -0.45 -9.41 -8.89
C LEU A 11 0.05 -8.35 -7.89
N GLN A 12 -0.26 -8.51 -6.61
CA GLN A 12 0.44 -7.77 -5.54
C GLN A 12 1.94 -8.07 -5.65
N GLY A 13 2.72 -7.02 -5.86
CA GLY A 13 4.14 -7.15 -6.13
C GLY A 13 5.02 -7.04 -4.88
N GLU A 14 4.45 -6.64 -3.75
CA GLU A 14 5.19 -6.25 -2.54
C GLU A 14 4.59 -6.85 -1.26
N GLY A 15 5.40 -6.90 -0.19
CA GLY A 15 4.94 -7.21 1.15
C GLY A 15 4.46 -8.65 1.35
N TYR A 16 3.63 -8.84 2.37
CA TYR A 16 3.12 -10.16 2.77
C TYR A 16 2.34 -10.87 1.65
N HIS A 17 1.58 -10.10 0.86
CA HIS A 17 0.70 -10.62 -0.17
C HIS A 17 1.35 -10.78 -1.55
N THR A 18 2.68 -10.65 -1.66
CA THR A 18 3.41 -10.79 -2.93
C THR A 18 2.98 -12.04 -3.71
N GLY A 19 2.61 -11.87 -4.98
CA GLY A 19 2.13 -12.93 -5.89
C GLY A 19 0.62 -13.14 -5.90
N THR A 20 -0.14 -12.45 -5.05
CA THR A 20 -1.61 -12.60 -4.97
C THR A 20 -2.32 -11.81 -6.08
N PRO A 21 -3.23 -12.41 -6.88
CA PRO A 21 -4.04 -11.65 -7.83
C PRO A 21 -4.91 -10.61 -7.12
N ALA A 22 -4.83 -9.36 -7.56
CA ALA A 22 -5.51 -8.24 -6.91
C ALA A 22 -5.97 -7.18 -7.91
N ILE A 23 -7.11 -6.54 -7.62
CA ILE A 23 -7.54 -5.32 -8.28
C ILE A 23 -6.96 -4.13 -7.52
N PHE A 24 -6.14 -3.33 -8.17
CA PHE A 24 -5.61 -2.10 -7.61
C PHE A 24 -6.55 -0.96 -7.90
N VAL A 25 -6.94 -0.21 -6.87
CA VAL A 25 -7.64 1.06 -6.97
C VAL A 25 -6.66 2.14 -6.51
N ARG A 26 -6.05 2.81 -7.48
CA ARG A 26 -5.06 3.87 -7.24
C ARG A 26 -5.76 5.22 -7.21
N PHE A 27 -5.80 5.86 -6.06
CA PHE A 27 -6.33 7.21 -5.89
C PHE A 27 -5.31 8.27 -6.31
N SER A 28 -5.79 9.48 -6.59
CA SER A 28 -4.95 10.63 -6.94
C SER A 28 -4.58 11.45 -5.70
N GLY A 29 -3.39 12.03 -5.67
CA GLY A 29 -2.92 12.95 -4.63
C GLY A 29 -2.29 12.24 -3.44
N CYS A 30 -1.33 12.91 -2.82
CA CYS A 30 -0.66 12.51 -1.59
C CYS A 30 -0.51 13.73 -0.69
N ASN A 31 -0.57 13.54 0.63
CA ASN A 31 -0.31 14.58 1.61
C ASN A 31 1.17 14.70 2.01
N LEU A 32 2.03 13.86 1.44
CA LEU A 32 3.48 13.90 1.59
C LEU A 32 4.16 14.14 0.24
N LYS A 33 5.39 14.63 0.29
CA LYS A 33 6.29 14.78 -0.87
C LYS A 33 7.59 14.06 -0.56
N CYS A 34 7.68 12.79 -0.93
CA CYS A 34 8.86 11.96 -0.70
C CYS A 34 9.80 12.08 -1.90
N ASP A 35 11.10 12.26 -1.67
CA ASP A 35 12.09 12.41 -2.74
C ASP A 35 12.24 11.16 -3.61
N PHE A 36 11.90 9.99 -3.06
CA PHE A 36 11.96 8.69 -3.73
C PHE A 36 10.64 8.27 -4.39
N CYS A 37 9.60 9.11 -4.39
CA CYS A 37 8.30 8.75 -4.95
C CYS A 37 8.42 8.50 -6.45
N ASP A 38 8.15 7.26 -6.87
CA ASP A 38 8.27 6.80 -8.26
C ASP A 38 6.95 6.89 -9.05
N THR A 39 5.86 7.27 -8.37
CA THR A 39 4.52 7.30 -8.93
C THR A 39 4.02 8.75 -9.04
N GLN A 40 3.48 9.11 -10.22
CA GLN A 40 2.77 10.37 -10.40
C GLN A 40 1.33 10.24 -9.91
N HIS A 41 0.89 11.16 -9.05
CA HIS A 41 -0.38 11.04 -8.35
C HIS A 41 -1.36 12.17 -8.70
N GLU A 42 -0.98 13.14 -9.52
CA GLU A 42 -1.74 14.37 -9.74
C GLU A 42 -2.97 14.15 -10.64
N GLU A 43 -2.81 13.31 -11.66
CA GLU A 43 -3.85 13.00 -12.64
C GLU A 43 -4.89 12.04 -12.09
N GLY A 44 -6.11 12.12 -12.61
CA GLY A 44 -7.19 11.18 -12.31
C GLY A 44 -8.57 11.73 -12.63
N LYS A 45 -9.54 10.83 -12.70
CA LYS A 45 -10.95 11.12 -12.97
C LYS A 45 -11.79 11.00 -11.71
N MET A 46 -12.79 11.86 -11.56
CA MET A 46 -13.79 11.68 -10.50
C MET A 46 -14.66 10.48 -10.86
N MET A 47 -14.78 9.52 -9.93
CA MET A 47 -15.67 8.37 -10.04
C MET A 47 -16.65 8.34 -8.86
N THR A 48 -17.86 7.88 -9.09
CA THR A 48 -18.79 7.48 -8.03
C THR A 48 -18.40 6.12 -7.47
N ASP A 49 -18.94 5.78 -6.30
CA ASP A 49 -18.73 4.46 -5.71
C ASP A 49 -19.36 3.37 -6.59
N ASP A 50 -20.48 3.65 -7.25
CA ASP A 50 -21.09 2.73 -8.23
C ASP A 50 -20.15 2.42 -9.39
N GLU A 51 -19.47 3.43 -9.93
CA GLU A 51 -18.50 3.27 -11.02
C GLU A 51 -17.28 2.47 -10.57
N ILE A 52 -16.77 2.73 -9.35
CA ILE A 52 -15.62 2.00 -8.79
C ILE A 52 -15.99 0.52 -8.58
N ILE A 53 -17.13 0.24 -7.95
CA ILE A 53 -17.59 -1.13 -7.71
C ILE A 53 -17.85 -1.84 -9.04
N ALA A 54 -18.45 -1.16 -10.02
CA ALA A 54 -18.68 -1.73 -11.35
C ALA A 54 -17.36 -2.12 -12.04
N GLU A 55 -16.30 -1.30 -11.92
CA GLU A 55 -14.98 -1.60 -12.46
C GLU A 55 -14.32 -2.79 -11.76
N VAL A 56 -14.32 -2.78 -10.43
CA VAL A 56 -13.73 -3.84 -9.59
C VAL A 56 -14.38 -5.21 -9.82
N LYS A 57 -15.68 -5.24 -10.13
CA LYS A 57 -16.44 -6.47 -10.40
C LYS A 57 -16.15 -7.10 -11.77
N LYS A 58 -15.46 -6.41 -12.67
CA LYS A 58 -15.06 -6.99 -13.98
C LYS A 58 -14.01 -8.08 -13.85
N TYR A 59 -13.28 -8.11 -12.73
CA TYR A 59 -12.14 -9.00 -12.53
C TYR A 59 -12.45 -10.13 -11.53
N PRO A 60 -11.83 -11.31 -11.71
CA PRO A 60 -12.12 -12.48 -10.89
C PRO A 60 -11.49 -12.44 -9.50
N ALA A 61 -10.49 -11.57 -9.26
CA ALA A 61 -9.87 -11.48 -7.94
C ALA A 61 -10.84 -11.02 -6.86
N VAL A 62 -10.65 -11.61 -5.67
CA VAL A 62 -11.35 -11.21 -4.44
C VAL A 62 -10.63 -10.04 -3.80
N THR A 63 -9.30 -10.02 -3.84
CA THR A 63 -8.47 -8.99 -3.21
C THR A 63 -8.54 -7.66 -3.97
N VAL A 64 -8.80 -6.58 -3.24
CA VAL A 64 -8.73 -5.20 -3.72
C VAL A 64 -7.67 -4.47 -2.91
N VAL A 65 -6.68 -3.88 -3.60
CA VAL A 65 -5.63 -3.07 -2.99
C VAL A 65 -5.96 -1.59 -3.20
N LEU A 66 -6.33 -0.90 -2.12
CA LEU A 66 -6.50 0.55 -2.09
C LEU A 66 -5.13 1.22 -1.91
N THR A 67 -4.75 2.10 -2.84
CA THR A 67 -3.41 2.72 -2.87
C THR A 67 -3.42 4.09 -3.57
N GLY A 68 -2.27 4.75 -3.69
CA GLY A 68 -2.03 5.93 -4.55
C GLY A 68 -2.58 7.26 -4.03
N GLY A 69 -1.94 8.39 -4.30
CA GLY A 69 -0.75 8.65 -3.49
C GLY A 69 -1.05 8.24 -2.05
N GLU A 70 -1.77 9.05 -1.28
CA GLU A 70 -2.30 8.60 0.01
C GLU A 70 -3.81 8.25 -0.10
N PRO A 71 -4.20 6.96 -0.04
CA PRO A 71 -5.61 6.54 -0.21
C PRO A 71 -6.53 7.07 0.89
N SER A 72 -6.04 7.29 2.12
CA SER A 72 -6.83 7.84 3.24
C SER A 72 -7.31 9.29 3.04
N LEU A 73 -6.95 9.92 1.92
CA LEU A 73 -7.54 11.17 1.47
C LEU A 73 -8.94 10.99 0.86
N TRP A 74 -9.27 9.79 0.40
CA TRP A 74 -10.46 9.53 -0.43
C TRP A 74 -11.36 8.41 0.09
N ILE A 75 -10.86 7.54 0.96
CA ILE A 75 -11.60 6.39 1.46
C ILE A 75 -12.35 6.72 2.76
N ASP A 76 -13.46 6.02 2.98
CA ASP A 76 -14.36 6.12 4.12
C ASP A 76 -15.08 4.78 4.32
N ASP A 77 -15.85 4.65 5.41
CA ASP A 77 -16.54 3.40 5.75
C ASP A 77 -17.49 2.93 4.63
N GLU A 78 -18.16 3.86 3.94
CA GLU A 78 -19.12 3.55 2.87
C GLU A 78 -18.47 2.76 1.72
N LEU A 79 -17.29 3.16 1.23
CA LEU A 79 -16.63 2.39 0.16
C LEU A 79 -16.17 1.03 0.63
N ILE A 80 -15.67 0.92 1.86
CA ILE A 80 -15.21 -0.36 2.40
C ILE A 80 -16.39 -1.33 2.48
N ASP A 81 -17.51 -0.89 3.05
CA ASP A 81 -18.75 -1.68 3.14
C ASP A 81 -19.23 -2.11 1.75
N ARG A 82 -19.18 -1.22 0.77
CA ARG A 82 -19.59 -1.51 -0.61
C ARG A 82 -18.66 -2.52 -1.31
N LEU A 83 -17.35 -2.46 -1.07
CA LEU A 83 -16.40 -3.45 -1.58
C LEU A 83 -16.65 -4.82 -0.94
N HIS A 84 -16.90 -4.86 0.37
CA HIS A 84 -17.27 -6.08 1.09
C HIS A 84 -18.59 -6.68 0.59
N GLN A 85 -19.62 -5.86 0.37
CA GLN A 85 -20.90 -6.29 -0.23
C GLN A 85 -20.72 -6.83 -1.65
N ALA A 86 -19.70 -6.37 -2.38
CA ALA A 86 -19.29 -6.93 -3.67
C ALA A 86 -18.46 -8.22 -3.56
N GLY A 87 -18.29 -8.76 -2.34
CA GLY A 87 -17.55 -9.99 -2.05
C GLY A 87 -16.04 -9.83 -2.13
N LYS A 88 -15.51 -8.62 -1.89
CA LYS A 88 -14.07 -8.33 -1.97
C LYS A 88 -13.42 -8.38 -0.59
N TYR A 89 -12.13 -8.72 -0.58
CA TYR A 89 -11.23 -8.60 0.57
C TYR A 89 -10.39 -7.35 0.38
N VAL A 90 -10.48 -6.39 1.30
CA VAL A 90 -9.96 -5.03 1.11
C VAL A 90 -8.65 -4.85 1.88
N THR A 91 -7.59 -4.57 1.13
CA THR A 91 -6.28 -4.22 1.68
C THR A 91 -5.97 -2.76 1.37
N ILE A 92 -5.15 -2.12 2.19
CA ILE A 92 -4.68 -0.74 1.96
C ILE A 92 -3.16 -0.64 2.06
N GLU A 93 -2.58 0.19 1.20
CA GLU A 93 -1.19 0.65 1.26
C GLU A 93 -1.21 2.14 1.64
N THR A 94 -0.81 2.49 2.86
CA THR A 94 -0.88 3.86 3.40
C THR A 94 0.46 4.34 3.95
N ASN A 95 0.67 5.66 3.98
CA ASN A 95 1.75 6.29 4.75
C ASN A 95 1.44 6.42 6.26
N GLY A 96 0.21 6.10 6.68
CA GLY A 96 -0.23 6.04 8.08
C GLY A 96 -0.51 7.39 8.75
N THR A 97 -0.50 8.50 8.00
CA THR A 97 -0.64 9.85 8.57
C THR A 97 -2.07 10.34 8.75
N ARG A 98 -3.07 9.53 8.39
CA ARG A 98 -4.49 9.81 8.62
C ARG A 98 -5.22 8.57 9.14
N PRO A 99 -6.34 8.75 9.87
CA PRO A 99 -7.18 7.64 10.30
C PRO A 99 -7.70 6.81 9.13
N LEU A 100 -8.01 5.55 9.41
CA LEU A 100 -8.54 4.60 8.44
C LEU A 100 -9.89 4.03 8.91
N PRO A 101 -10.78 3.67 7.98
CA PRO A 101 -11.93 2.82 8.27
C PRO A 101 -11.52 1.53 8.99
N ALA A 102 -12.20 1.23 10.10
CA ALA A 102 -11.84 0.09 10.96
C ALA A 102 -12.06 -1.28 10.27
N ALA A 103 -12.99 -1.32 9.31
CA ALA A 103 -13.38 -2.53 8.60
C ALA A 103 -12.37 -2.99 7.54
N ILE A 104 -11.30 -2.24 7.24
CA ILE A 104 -10.28 -2.69 6.29
C ILE A 104 -9.65 -3.99 6.80
N ASP A 105 -9.59 -4.99 5.92
CA ASP A 105 -9.18 -6.34 6.30
C ASP A 105 -7.67 -6.41 6.56
N TRP A 106 -6.87 -5.73 5.74
CA TRP A 106 -5.40 -5.70 5.86
C TRP A 106 -4.81 -4.30 5.67
N VAL A 107 -4.05 -3.83 6.65
CA VAL A 107 -3.40 -2.53 6.67
C VAL A 107 -1.89 -2.70 6.53
N THR A 108 -1.36 -2.34 5.36
CA THR A 108 0.07 -2.15 5.15
C THR A 108 0.41 -0.68 5.36
N CYS A 109 1.15 -0.40 6.42
CA CYS A 109 1.68 0.93 6.71
C CYS A 109 3.14 1.02 6.25
N SER A 110 3.42 1.99 5.39
CA SER A 110 4.77 2.40 5.03
C SER A 110 5.09 3.74 5.71
N PRO A 111 5.51 3.71 7.00
CA PRO A 111 5.78 4.94 7.73
C PRO A 111 6.94 5.70 7.08
N LYS A 112 6.86 7.03 7.09
CA LYS A 112 7.90 7.92 6.56
C LYS A 112 8.62 8.58 7.72
N GLN A 113 9.94 8.66 7.69
CA GLN A 113 10.71 9.23 8.78
C GLN A 113 10.28 10.70 9.03
N GLY A 114 10.01 11.04 10.29
CA GLY A 114 9.52 12.36 10.68
C GLY A 114 8.02 12.60 10.48
N ALA A 115 7.30 11.70 9.80
CA ALA A 115 5.84 11.79 9.69
C ALA A 115 5.17 11.27 10.98
N LYS A 116 4.16 11.99 11.46
CA LYS A 116 3.36 11.57 12.62
C LYS A 116 2.31 10.56 12.17
N LEU A 117 2.31 9.38 12.78
CA LEU A 117 1.27 8.38 12.56
C LEU A 117 -0.06 8.80 13.22
N ALA A 118 -1.16 8.51 12.54
CA ALA A 118 -2.52 8.74 12.99
C ALA A 118 -3.37 7.45 12.98
N ILE A 119 -2.71 6.30 12.85
CA ILE A 119 -3.31 4.97 12.94
C ILE A 119 -2.70 4.22 14.12
N ASP A 120 -3.48 3.37 14.76
CA ASP A 120 -3.11 2.52 15.89
C ASP A 120 -3.11 1.02 15.56
N ARG A 121 -3.74 0.64 14.44
CA ARG A 121 -3.73 -0.71 13.88
C ARG A 121 -2.99 -0.76 12.53
N MET A 122 -2.10 -1.73 12.41
CA MET A 122 -1.45 -2.11 11.15
C MET A 122 -1.08 -3.59 11.21
N ASP A 123 -1.34 -4.34 10.14
CA ASP A 123 -1.01 -5.77 10.07
C ASP A 123 0.46 -5.94 9.57
N GLU A 124 0.86 -5.04 8.66
CA GLU A 124 2.19 -5.02 8.03
C GLU A 124 2.84 -3.62 8.14
N VAL A 125 4.11 -3.59 8.56
CA VAL A 125 5.01 -2.44 8.41
C VAL A 125 5.96 -2.72 7.25
N LYS A 126 5.90 -1.90 6.20
CA LYS A 126 6.75 -2.02 5.01
C LYS A 126 7.54 -0.74 4.76
N VAL A 127 8.80 -0.74 5.15
CA VAL A 127 9.67 0.46 5.10
C VAL A 127 10.52 0.43 3.84
N VAL A 128 10.47 1.53 3.07
CA VAL A 128 11.44 1.77 1.99
C VAL A 128 12.78 2.12 2.64
N TYR A 129 13.82 1.36 2.34
CA TYR A 129 15.14 1.56 2.89
C TYR A 129 15.92 2.60 2.09
N GLU A 130 16.45 3.57 2.80
CA GLU A 130 17.27 4.69 2.34
C GLU A 130 18.62 4.73 3.09
N GLY A 131 18.89 3.75 3.97
CA GLY A 131 20.06 3.72 4.86
C GLY A 131 19.79 4.26 6.28
N GLN A 132 18.53 4.57 6.59
CA GLN A 132 18.08 5.06 7.89
C GLN A 132 18.06 3.97 8.97
N ASP A 133 18.00 4.39 10.24
CA ASP A 133 17.76 3.49 11.37
C ASP A 133 16.35 2.89 11.31
N ILE A 134 16.27 1.56 11.25
CA ILE A 134 15.02 0.82 11.15
C ILE A 134 14.45 0.43 12.53
N SER A 135 15.26 0.50 13.59
CA SER A 135 14.87 0.04 14.93
C SER A 135 13.70 0.85 15.49
N ILE A 136 13.57 2.13 15.10
CA ILE A 136 12.45 2.99 15.48
C ILE A 136 11.10 2.45 15.01
N PHE A 137 11.06 1.74 13.89
CA PHE A 137 9.83 1.18 13.34
C PHE A 137 9.45 -0.14 13.99
N GLU A 138 10.40 -0.84 14.64
CA GLU A 138 10.14 -2.10 15.33
C GLU A 138 9.22 -1.94 16.54
N LEU A 139 9.05 -0.70 17.02
CA LEU A 139 8.15 -0.32 18.11
C LEU A 139 6.69 -0.23 17.66
N LEU A 140 6.42 -0.25 16.35
CA LEU A 140 5.07 -0.19 15.82
C LEU A 140 4.31 -1.51 16.07
N PRO A 141 2.99 -1.44 16.34
CA PRO A 141 2.20 -2.61 16.72
C PRO A 141 1.75 -3.42 15.49
N ALA A 142 2.72 -3.94 14.72
CA ALA A 142 2.49 -4.82 13.58
C ALA A 142 3.00 -6.24 13.83
N GLU A 143 2.42 -7.22 13.14
CA GLU A 143 2.91 -8.60 13.17
C GLU A 143 4.03 -8.83 12.15
N HIS A 144 3.95 -8.17 11.00
CA HIS A 144 4.90 -8.36 9.90
C HIS A 144 5.73 -7.11 9.62
N PHE A 145 7.04 -7.30 9.47
CA PHE A 145 8.00 -6.25 9.19
C PHE A 145 8.76 -6.56 7.92
N PHE A 146 8.65 -5.66 6.93
CA PHE A 146 9.31 -5.78 5.64
C PHE A 146 10.18 -4.57 5.36
N LEU A 147 11.38 -4.84 4.87
CA LEU A 147 12.29 -3.82 4.39
C LEU A 147 12.38 -3.93 2.86
N GLN A 148 12.12 -2.81 2.18
CA GLN A 148 12.00 -2.74 0.73
C GLN A 148 13.09 -1.84 0.13
N PRO A 149 13.85 -2.28 -0.88
CA PRO A 149 14.78 -1.40 -1.56
C PRO A 149 14.03 -0.31 -2.33
N CYS A 150 14.63 0.88 -2.40
CA CYS A 150 14.11 1.99 -3.20
C CYS A 150 14.22 1.67 -4.69
N SER A 151 13.09 1.34 -5.33
CA SER A 151 13.05 0.97 -6.77
C SER A 151 14.07 -0.08 -7.17
N CYS A 152 14.33 -1.05 -6.28
CA CYS A 152 15.36 -2.09 -6.45
C CYS A 152 16.81 -1.58 -6.59
N ASN A 153 17.08 -0.27 -6.48
CA ASN A 153 18.40 0.34 -6.70
C ASN A 153 19.41 0.00 -5.59
N ASN A 154 18.95 -0.17 -4.35
CA ASN A 154 19.80 -0.46 -3.19
C ASN A 154 19.51 -1.85 -2.59
N THR A 155 19.21 -2.83 -3.45
CA THR A 155 18.87 -4.20 -3.03
C THR A 155 19.95 -4.83 -2.17
N ALA A 156 21.24 -4.70 -2.54
CA ALA A 156 22.34 -5.31 -1.79
C ALA A 156 22.43 -4.78 -0.34
N SER A 157 22.37 -3.46 -0.14
CA SER A 157 22.42 -2.87 1.21
C SER A 157 21.17 -3.15 2.02
N THR A 158 20.01 -3.28 1.35
CA THR A 158 18.75 -3.69 2.00
C THR A 158 18.84 -5.14 2.50
N VAL A 159 19.37 -6.06 1.69
CA VAL A 159 19.63 -7.45 2.10
C VAL A 159 20.57 -7.50 3.30
N ASP A 160 21.68 -6.77 3.23
CA ASP A 160 22.64 -6.70 4.34
C ASP A 160 21.99 -6.17 5.63
N CYS A 161 21.07 -5.21 5.55
CA CYS A 161 20.32 -4.70 6.69
C CYS A 161 19.40 -5.78 7.26
N VAL A 162 18.56 -6.41 6.42
CA VAL A 162 17.65 -7.51 6.84
C VAL A 162 18.41 -8.65 7.51
N MET A 163 19.56 -9.04 6.99
CA MET A 163 20.40 -10.11 7.56
C MET A 163 20.94 -9.78 8.96
N ARG A 164 21.07 -8.49 9.31
CA ARG A 164 21.45 -8.04 10.66
C ARG A 164 20.26 -7.88 11.60
N HIS A 165 19.04 -7.79 11.06
CA HIS A 165 17.81 -7.54 11.82
C HIS A 165 16.74 -8.59 11.48
N PRO A 166 16.83 -9.83 11.99
CA PRO A 166 16.01 -10.97 11.55
C PRO A 166 14.51 -10.89 11.89
N LYS A 167 14.08 -9.85 12.61
CA LYS A 167 12.66 -9.48 12.71
C LYS A 167 12.08 -9.06 11.36
N TRP A 168 12.92 -8.48 10.50
CA TRP A 168 12.57 -7.98 9.19
C TRP A 168 12.69 -9.06 8.12
N ARG A 169 11.86 -8.93 7.08
CA ARG A 169 11.92 -9.73 5.86
C ARG A 169 12.15 -8.80 4.67
N LEU A 170 12.78 -9.31 3.62
CA LEU A 170 12.95 -8.54 2.38
C LEU A 170 11.61 -8.48 1.63
N SER A 171 11.15 -7.28 1.26
CA SER A 171 10.08 -7.07 0.28
C SER A 171 10.69 -6.54 -1.01
N LEU A 172 10.65 -7.33 -2.07
CA LEU A 172 11.05 -6.86 -3.39
C LEU A 172 9.85 -6.27 -4.12
N GLN A 173 10.08 -5.32 -5.01
CA GLN A 173 9.07 -4.85 -5.96
C GLN A 173 9.01 -5.81 -7.14
N THR A 174 8.46 -6.99 -6.91
CA THR A 174 8.54 -8.12 -7.87
C THR A 174 7.88 -7.83 -9.21
N HIS A 175 6.84 -6.99 -9.22
CA HIS A 175 6.18 -6.50 -10.43
C HIS A 175 7.16 -5.82 -11.41
N LYS A 176 8.17 -5.09 -10.91
CA LYS A 176 9.24 -4.49 -11.73
C LYS A 176 10.20 -5.54 -12.32
N LEU A 177 10.34 -6.70 -11.68
CA LEU A 177 11.25 -7.77 -12.12
C LEU A 177 10.63 -8.66 -13.19
N ILE A 178 9.30 -8.83 -13.16
CA ILE A 178 8.55 -9.69 -14.09
C ILE A 178 7.76 -8.90 -15.14
N ASP A 179 7.98 -7.58 -15.21
CA ASP A 179 7.40 -6.66 -16.19
C ASP A 179 5.86 -6.70 -16.23
N ILE A 180 5.25 -6.62 -15.04
CA ILE A 180 3.81 -6.45 -14.89
C ILE A 180 3.51 -5.15 -14.13
N ARG A 181 2.26 -4.70 -14.24
CA ARG A 181 1.77 -3.52 -13.51
C ARG A 181 1.57 -3.80 -12.03
#